data_AF-A0A0K2AVC3-F1
#
_entry.id   AF-A0A0K2AVC3-F1
#
_cell.length_a   1.000
_cell.length_b   1.000
_cell.length_c   1.000
_cell.angle_alpha   90.00
_cell.angle_beta   90.00
_cell.angle_gamma   90.00
#
_symmetry.space_group_name_H-M   'P 1'
#
loop_
_entity.id
_entity.type
_entity.pdbx_description
1 polymer ?
#
loop_
_entity_poly.entity_id
_entity_poly.type
_entity_poly.pdbx_seq_one_letter_code
_entity_poly.pdbx_strand_id
1 'polypeptide(L)'
;MNQFELRRVEQQLREALQDTALSWVLDDVDAAIAAGVPEEKILRRRQQRRGDDSPATSPAAAAARYEVVDRSVLGLVEYEASRKRGTLVIATRAMTDEERVQLLLDAVRRVLVELPEMELEVLKTLRTEPEGDAGSRSIAEAVVFEPDESARSRRSRTEFRGDRTPAERRNQVSQLLADVTREVVS
;
A
#
# COMPACT_ATOMS: atom_id res chain seq x y z
N MET A 1 1.56 19.06 -9.83
CA MET A 1 0.78 18.59 -11.02
C MET A 1 -0.73 18.76 -10.83
N ASN A 2 -1.52 18.88 -11.91
CA ASN A 2 -2.99 18.89 -11.84
C ASN A 2 -3.60 17.47 -11.93
N GLN A 3 -4.87 17.27 -11.52
CA GLN A 3 -5.52 15.94 -11.48
C GLN A 3 -5.51 15.21 -12.83
N PHE A 4 -5.69 15.93 -13.94
CA PHE A 4 -5.64 15.34 -15.28
C PHE A 4 -4.24 14.82 -15.64
N GLU A 5 -3.19 15.50 -15.20
CA GLU A 5 -1.80 15.09 -15.41
C GLU A 5 -1.49 13.86 -14.57
N LEU A 6 -1.94 13.82 -13.31
CA LEU A 6 -1.77 12.66 -12.43
C LEU A 6 -2.42 11.41 -13.01
N ARG A 7 -3.66 11.50 -13.50
CA ARG A 7 -4.34 10.38 -14.15
C ARG A 7 -3.65 9.92 -15.43
N ARG A 8 -3.11 10.86 -16.20
CA ARG A 8 -2.34 10.54 -17.40
C ARG A 8 -1.05 9.79 -17.06
N VAL A 9 -0.33 10.23 -16.04
CA VAL A 9 0.88 9.55 -15.54
C VAL A 9 0.54 8.16 -14.99
N GLU A 10 -0.53 8.03 -14.19
CA GLU A 10 -1.01 6.73 -13.70
C GLU A 10 -1.25 5.76 -14.88
N GLN A 11 -1.95 6.23 -15.90
CA GLN A 11 -2.26 5.43 -17.09
C GLN A 11 -0.99 5.05 -17.87
N GLN A 12 -0.05 5.98 -18.07
CA GLN A 12 1.20 5.70 -18.76
C GLN A 12 2.08 4.69 -18.01
N LEU A 13 2.13 4.78 -16.67
CA LEU A 13 2.85 3.81 -15.83
C LEU A 13 2.20 2.43 -15.93
N ARG A 14 0.87 2.37 -15.89
CA ARG A 14 0.12 1.11 -16.05
C ARG A 14 0.39 0.47 -17.40
N GLU A 15 0.28 1.23 -18.49
CA GLU A 15 0.56 0.74 -19.85
C GLU A 15 2.01 0.24 -20.00
N ALA A 16 2.97 0.92 -19.38
CA ALA A 16 4.38 0.51 -19.44
C ALA A 16 4.67 -0.78 -18.66
N LEU A 17 3.89 -1.06 -17.61
CA LEU A 17 4.03 -2.27 -16.78
C LEU A 17 3.13 -3.41 -17.28
N GLN A 18 2.10 -3.10 -18.05
CA GLN A 18 1.23 -4.07 -18.69
C GLN A 18 2.05 -4.96 -19.63
N ASP A 19 1.71 -6.25 -19.66
CA ASP A 19 2.42 -7.29 -20.43
C ASP A 19 3.91 -7.49 -20.07
N THR A 20 4.37 -6.89 -18.97
CA THR A 20 5.67 -7.20 -18.36
C THR A 20 5.52 -8.25 -17.25
N ALA A 21 6.66 -8.80 -16.82
CA ALA A 21 6.73 -9.64 -15.61
C ALA A 21 6.34 -8.89 -14.31
N LEU A 22 6.10 -7.58 -14.37
CA LEU A 22 5.66 -6.74 -13.25
C LEU A 22 4.15 -6.49 -13.24
N SER A 23 3.39 -7.11 -14.15
CA SER A 23 1.92 -6.98 -14.18
C SER A 23 1.25 -7.32 -12.85
N TRP A 24 1.81 -8.24 -12.07
CA TRP A 24 1.33 -8.56 -10.72
C TRP A 24 1.39 -7.37 -9.74
N VAL A 25 2.30 -6.41 -9.94
CA VAL A 25 2.40 -5.20 -9.12
C VAL A 25 1.14 -4.36 -9.30
N LEU A 26 0.59 -4.31 -10.52
CA LEU A 26 -0.66 -3.61 -10.80
C LEU A 26 -1.83 -4.24 -10.05
N ASP A 27 -1.91 -5.57 -10.00
CA ASP A 27 -2.96 -6.30 -9.26
C ASP A 27 -2.90 -6.02 -7.74
N ASP A 28 -1.70 -5.86 -7.18
CA ASP A 28 -1.51 -5.55 -5.77
C ASP A 28 -1.82 -4.08 -5.47
N VAL A 29 -1.43 -3.17 -6.36
CA VAL A 29 -1.78 -1.73 -6.27
C VAL A 29 -3.30 -1.55 -6.38
N ASP A 30 -3.96 -2.19 -7.35
CA ASP A 30 -5.41 -2.08 -7.52
C ASP A 30 -6.18 -2.66 -6.32
N ALA A 31 -5.66 -3.73 -5.71
CA ALA A 31 -6.22 -4.27 -4.48
C ALA A 31 -6.07 -3.33 -3.29
N ALA A 32 -4.93 -2.68 -3.14
CA ALA A 32 -4.70 -1.67 -2.11
C ALA A 32 -5.56 -0.43 -2.32
N ILE A 33 -5.72 0.02 -3.56
CA ILE A 33 -6.64 1.10 -3.95
C ILE A 33 -8.08 0.74 -3.59
N ALA A 34 -8.51 -0.49 -3.91
CA ALA A 34 -9.86 -0.97 -3.59
C ALA A 34 -10.11 -1.08 -2.07
N ALA A 35 -9.07 -1.39 -1.29
CA ALA A 35 -9.15 -1.40 0.17
C ALA A 35 -9.30 0.03 0.76
N GLY A 36 -8.80 1.04 0.06
CA GLY A 36 -8.90 2.45 0.46
C GLY A 36 -7.95 2.82 1.60
N VAL A 37 -8.07 4.05 2.09
CA VAL A 37 -7.27 4.56 3.21
C VAL A 37 -8.06 4.41 4.50
N PRO A 38 -7.54 3.68 5.51
CA PRO A 38 -8.17 3.60 6.81
C PRO A 38 -8.04 4.94 7.55
N GLU A 39 -9.17 5.45 8.03
CA GLU A 39 -9.26 6.69 8.79
C GLU A 39 -9.93 6.42 10.14
N GLU A 40 -9.32 6.96 11.19
CA GLU A 40 -9.91 6.98 12.52
C GLU A 40 -11.00 8.05 12.59
N LYS A 41 -12.22 7.61 12.87
CA LYS A 41 -13.40 8.44 13.03
C LYS A 41 -14.03 8.22 14.40
N ILE A 42 -14.89 9.14 14.81
CA ILE A 42 -15.58 9.05 16.10
C ILE A 42 -17.07 8.79 15.86
N LEU A 43 -17.58 7.76 16.53
CA LEU A 43 -19.02 7.49 16.58
C LEU A 43 -19.66 8.37 17.66
N ARG A 44 -20.53 9.27 17.23
CA ARG A 44 -21.24 10.20 18.11
C ARG A 44 -22.73 9.93 18.04
N ARG A 45 -23.44 10.04 19.17
CA ARG A 45 -24.91 10.06 19.14
C ARG A 45 -25.37 11.42 18.63
N ARG A 46 -26.20 11.44 17.58
CA ARG A 46 -26.85 12.63 17.04
C ARG A 46 -27.66 13.31 18.15
N GLN A 47 -27.66 14.65 18.17
CA GLN A 47 -28.54 15.41 19.06
C GLN A 47 -29.99 15.23 18.60
N GLN A 48 -30.71 14.29 19.22
CA GLN A 48 -32.13 14.10 18.95
C GLN A 48 -32.91 15.32 19.46
N ARG A 49 -33.84 15.83 18.63
CA ARG A 49 -34.81 16.83 19.08
C ARG A 49 -35.74 16.18 20.12
N ARG A 50 -36.06 16.92 21.17
CA ARG A 50 -36.93 16.51 22.27
C ARG A 50 -38.26 15.96 21.70
N GLY A 51 -38.51 14.66 21.83
CA GLY A 51 -39.72 13.98 21.32
C GLY A 51 -39.50 12.66 20.57
N ASP A 52 -38.26 12.33 20.20
CA ASP A 52 -37.93 11.15 19.37
C ASP A 52 -37.38 9.95 20.18
N ASP A 53 -37.92 9.74 21.38
CA ASP A 53 -37.54 8.65 22.30
C ASP A 53 -38.29 7.33 22.02
N SER A 54 -38.84 7.13 20.83
CA SER A 54 -39.43 5.83 20.47
C SER A 54 -38.33 4.75 20.46
N PRO A 55 -38.47 3.63 21.18
CA PRO A 55 -37.46 2.57 21.19
C PRO A 55 -37.20 2.07 19.77
N ALA A 56 -35.92 1.92 19.40
CA ALA A 56 -35.55 1.49 18.06
C ALA A 56 -36.01 0.04 17.83
N THR A 57 -36.96 -0.15 16.94
CA THR A 57 -37.54 -1.47 16.62
C THR A 57 -36.64 -2.32 15.71
N SER A 58 -35.56 -1.74 15.16
CA SER A 58 -34.59 -2.44 14.30
C SER A 58 -33.15 -1.96 14.53
N PRO A 59 -32.14 -2.80 14.20
CA PRO A 59 -30.73 -2.40 14.27
C PRO A 59 -30.40 -1.17 13.42
N ALA A 60 -31.03 -1.03 12.24
CA ALA A 60 -30.86 0.14 11.38
C ALA A 60 -31.40 1.43 12.04
N ALA A 61 -32.54 1.35 12.73
CA ALA A 61 -33.10 2.47 13.48
C ALA A 61 -32.23 2.84 14.70
N ALA A 62 -31.57 1.86 15.33
CA ALA A 62 -30.61 2.12 16.40
C ALA A 62 -29.35 2.81 15.87
N ALA A 63 -28.83 2.35 14.72
CA ALA A 63 -27.66 2.94 14.06
C ALA A 63 -27.91 4.38 13.58
N ALA A 64 -29.13 4.71 13.11
CA ALA A 64 -29.49 6.05 12.63
C ALA A 64 -29.39 7.16 13.71
N ARG A 65 -29.35 6.78 14.99
CA ARG A 65 -29.13 7.69 16.12
C ARG A 65 -27.67 8.10 16.28
N TYR A 66 -26.76 7.42 15.59
CA TYR A 66 -25.35 7.70 15.63
C TYR A 66 -24.89 8.27 14.30
N GLU A 67 -23.89 9.13 14.36
CA GLU A 67 -23.18 9.68 13.21
C GLU A 67 -21.69 9.42 13.38
N VAL A 68 -21.02 9.20 12.25
CA VAL A 68 -19.58 9.04 12.19
C VAL A 68 -19.01 10.40 11.82
N VAL A 69 -18.18 10.96 12.70
CA VAL A 69 -17.60 12.30 12.56
C VAL A 69 -16.11 12.19 12.32
N ASP A 70 -15.59 13.00 11.40
CA ASP A 70 -14.17 13.07 11.11
C ASP A 70 -13.39 13.68 12.28
N ARG A 71 -12.22 13.12 12.58
CA ARG A 71 -11.31 13.63 13.60
C ARG A 71 -10.99 15.12 13.40
N SER A 72 -10.83 15.56 12.16
CA SER A 72 -10.44 16.94 11.80
C SER A 72 -11.47 18.00 12.21
N VAL A 73 -12.73 17.59 12.42
CA VAL A 73 -13.83 18.48 12.81
C VAL A 73 -13.89 18.65 14.34
N LEU A 74 -13.17 17.82 15.10
CA LEU A 74 -13.21 17.81 16.56
C LEU A 74 -12.02 18.54 17.16
N GLY A 75 -12.26 19.29 18.24
CA GLY A 75 -11.19 19.85 19.05
C GLY A 75 -10.40 18.77 19.80
N LEU A 76 -9.15 19.07 20.15
CA LEU A 76 -8.24 18.14 20.88
C LEU A 76 -8.90 17.53 22.14
N VAL A 77 -9.59 18.35 22.92
CA VAL A 77 -10.23 17.92 24.18
C VAL A 77 -11.38 16.94 23.92
N GLU A 78 -12.18 17.18 22.89
CA GLU A 78 -13.32 16.34 22.53
C GLU A 78 -12.87 15.00 21.94
N TYR A 79 -11.78 15.04 21.17
CA TYR A 79 -11.13 13.85 20.64
C TYR A 79 -10.60 12.95 21.77
N GLU A 80 -9.87 13.52 22.74
CA GLU A 80 -9.35 12.74 23.87
C GLU A 80 -10.46 12.13 24.73
N ALA A 81 -11.55 12.88 24.97
CA ALA A 81 -12.69 12.37 25.70
C ALA A 81 -13.37 11.19 24.98
N SER A 82 -13.49 11.27 23.65
CA SER A 82 -14.07 10.22 22.82
C SER A 82 -13.18 8.98 22.74
N ARG A 83 -11.86 9.18 22.58
CA ARG A 83 -10.85 8.11 22.62
C ARG A 83 -10.89 7.34 23.93
N LYS A 84 -10.95 8.04 25.09
CA LYS A 84 -11.03 7.42 26.42
C LYS A 84 -12.35 6.68 26.65
N ARG A 85 -13.43 7.07 25.96
CA ARG A 85 -14.76 6.45 26.07
C ARG A 85 -14.98 5.28 25.10
N GLY A 86 -13.99 4.95 24.26
CA GLY A 86 -14.06 3.81 23.34
C GLY A 86 -14.99 4.00 22.15
N THR A 87 -15.24 5.24 21.72
CA THR A 87 -16.12 5.56 20.56
C THR A 87 -15.35 5.73 19.25
N LEU A 88 -14.12 5.20 19.17
CA LEU A 88 -13.31 5.22 17.97
C LEU A 88 -13.76 4.13 17.00
N VAL A 89 -13.90 4.50 15.74
CA VAL A 89 -14.28 3.59 14.65
C VAL A 89 -13.32 3.82 13.50
N ILE A 90 -12.84 2.74 12.89
CA ILE A 90 -12.05 2.82 11.67
C ILE A 90 -13.02 2.76 10.49
N ALA A 91 -12.99 3.78 9.64
CA ALA A 91 -13.72 3.82 8.38
C ALA A 91 -12.72 3.91 7.22
N THR A 92 -13.10 3.39 6.06
CA THR A 92 -12.26 3.47 4.86
C THR A 92 -12.74 4.59 3.96
N ARG A 93 -11.84 5.49 3.55
CA ARG A 93 -12.12 6.44 2.47
C ARG A 93 -11.46 6.00 1.16
N ALA A 94 -11.96 6.54 0.05
CA ALA A 94 -11.29 6.38 -1.23
C ALA A 94 -9.93 7.10 -1.23
N MET A 95 -8.95 6.52 -1.91
CA MET A 95 -7.67 7.17 -2.18
C MET A 95 -7.85 8.33 -3.16
N THR A 96 -7.08 9.41 -2.97
CA THR A 96 -6.99 10.51 -3.93
C THR A 96 -6.16 10.10 -5.15
N ASP A 97 -6.30 10.83 -6.26
CA ASP A 97 -5.51 10.57 -7.48
C ASP A 97 -3.99 10.66 -7.21
N GLU A 98 -3.57 11.56 -6.32
CA GLU A 98 -2.17 11.70 -5.88
C GLU A 98 -1.70 10.47 -5.08
N GLU A 99 -2.49 9.99 -4.12
CA GLU A 99 -2.17 8.81 -3.32
C GLU A 99 -2.05 7.55 -4.18
N ARG A 100 -2.92 7.42 -5.19
CA ARG A 100 -2.89 6.30 -6.14
C ARG A 100 -1.61 6.28 -6.96
N VAL A 101 -1.22 7.44 -7.50
CA VAL A 101 0.02 7.58 -8.29
C VAL A 101 1.23 7.32 -7.41
N GLN A 102 1.27 7.89 -6.21
CA GLN A 102 2.38 7.67 -5.26
C GLN A 102 2.50 6.20 -4.87
N LEU A 103 1.37 5.53 -4.59
CA LEU A 103 1.36 4.11 -4.28
C LEU A 103 1.91 3.26 -5.42
N LEU A 104 1.54 3.57 -6.67
CA LEU A 104 2.05 2.88 -7.84
C LEU A 104 3.56 3.09 -8.01
N LEU A 105 4.04 4.33 -7.88
CA LEU A 105 5.46 4.65 -7.96
C LEU A 105 6.27 3.94 -6.87
N ASP A 106 5.79 3.97 -5.63
CA ASP A 106 6.43 3.30 -4.50
C ASP A 106 6.47 1.77 -4.69
N ALA A 107 5.38 1.18 -5.17
CA ALA A 107 5.32 -0.26 -5.44
C ALA A 107 6.33 -0.68 -6.52
N VAL A 108 6.42 0.09 -7.61
CA VAL A 108 7.37 -0.17 -8.69
C VAL A 108 8.82 0.01 -8.21
N ARG A 109 9.09 1.07 -7.43
CA ARG A 109 10.41 1.32 -6.83
C ARG A 109 10.86 0.17 -5.94
N ARG A 110 9.98 -0.35 -5.07
CA ARG A 110 10.28 -1.48 -4.20
C ARG A 110 10.73 -2.72 -4.99
N VAL A 111 10.07 -2.99 -6.10
CA VAL A 111 10.36 -4.19 -6.91
C VAL A 111 11.61 -4.01 -7.79
N LEU A 112 11.81 -2.84 -8.37
CA LEU A 112 12.91 -2.61 -9.31
C LEU A 112 14.23 -2.19 -8.66
N VAL A 113 14.18 -1.56 -7.50
CA VAL A 113 15.35 -1.01 -6.80
C VAL A 113 15.60 -1.77 -5.51
N GLU A 114 14.63 -1.76 -4.59
CA GLU A 114 14.86 -2.26 -3.23
C GLU A 114 15.05 -3.79 -3.18
N LEU A 115 14.24 -4.55 -3.92
CA LEU A 115 14.31 -6.01 -3.91
C LEU A 115 15.65 -6.55 -4.47
N PRO A 116 16.19 -6.02 -5.59
CA PRO A 116 17.55 -6.34 -6.02
C PRO A 116 18.65 -5.91 -5.05
N GLU A 117 18.51 -4.75 -4.40
CA GLU A 117 19.46 -4.30 -3.38
C GLU A 117 19.47 -5.25 -2.18
N MET A 118 18.29 -5.66 -1.72
CA MET A 118 18.13 -6.68 -0.68
C MET A 118 18.72 -8.03 -1.09
N GLU A 119 18.50 -8.49 -2.32
CA GLU A 119 19.13 -9.74 -2.82
C GLU A 119 20.65 -9.66 -2.71
N LEU A 120 21.26 -8.55 -3.14
CA LEU A 120 22.71 -8.34 -3.07
C LEU A 120 23.21 -8.29 -1.63
N GLU A 121 22.49 -7.63 -0.73
CA GLU A 121 22.84 -7.58 0.69
C GLU A 121 22.76 -8.96 1.34
N VAL A 122 21.68 -9.71 1.12
CA VAL A 122 21.53 -11.08 1.64
C VAL A 122 22.61 -11.99 1.08
N LEU A 123 22.91 -11.91 -0.22
CA LEU A 123 24.01 -12.68 -0.82
C LEU A 123 25.38 -12.34 -0.22
N LYS A 124 25.64 -11.08 0.12
CA LYS A 124 26.88 -10.70 0.84
C LYS A 124 26.94 -11.38 2.20
N THR A 125 25.86 -11.33 2.98
CA THR A 125 25.79 -11.96 4.31
C THR A 125 25.93 -13.48 4.24
N LEU A 126 25.33 -14.13 3.25
CA LEU A 126 25.42 -15.58 3.06
C LEU A 126 26.80 -16.04 2.56
N ARG A 127 27.59 -15.14 1.96
CA ARG A 127 28.94 -15.42 1.45
C ARG A 127 30.05 -15.08 2.42
N THR A 128 29.79 -14.24 3.42
CA THR A 128 30.75 -13.97 4.50
C THR A 128 30.86 -15.19 5.41
N GLU A 129 32.01 -15.85 5.43
CA GLU A 129 32.32 -16.95 6.35
C GLU A 129 32.24 -16.46 7.80
N PRO A 130 31.50 -17.13 8.70
CA PRO A 130 31.69 -16.92 10.13
C PRO A 130 33.06 -17.45 10.52
N GLU A 131 33.85 -16.66 11.28
CA GLU A 131 35.14 -17.08 11.83
C GLU A 131 34.97 -18.40 12.62
N GLY A 132 35.29 -19.54 12.00
CA GLY A 132 35.30 -20.86 12.66
C GLY A 132 34.59 -22.02 11.94
N ASP A 133 33.94 -21.84 10.80
CA ASP A 133 33.23 -22.95 10.12
C ASP A 133 34.14 -23.65 9.09
N ALA A 134 34.84 -24.72 9.51
CA ALA A 134 35.73 -25.54 8.67
C ALA A 134 34.97 -26.58 7.80
N GLY A 135 33.75 -26.26 7.38
CA GLY A 135 32.87 -27.15 6.61
C GLY A 135 32.58 -26.58 5.22
N SER A 136 32.70 -27.42 4.18
CA SER A 136 32.36 -27.08 2.79
C SER A 136 30.87 -26.78 2.64
N ARG A 137 30.46 -25.53 2.89
CA ARG A 137 29.13 -25.05 2.52
C ARG A 137 29.11 -24.62 1.05
N SER A 138 28.05 -25.01 0.34
CA SER A 138 27.80 -24.52 -1.02
C SER A 138 27.57 -23.02 -0.98
N ILE A 139 28.34 -22.27 -1.78
CA ILE A 139 28.20 -20.82 -1.93
C ILE A 139 26.80 -20.50 -2.44
N ALA A 140 26.07 -19.62 -1.76
CA ALA A 140 24.77 -19.15 -2.24
C ALA A 140 24.94 -18.34 -3.54
N GLU A 141 24.31 -18.81 -4.62
CA GLU A 141 24.39 -18.19 -5.96
C GLU A 141 23.27 -17.17 -6.20
N ALA A 142 22.07 -17.38 -5.62
CA ALA A 142 20.91 -16.52 -5.78
C ALA A 142 20.00 -16.56 -4.53
N VAL A 143 19.18 -15.51 -4.35
CA VAL A 143 18.14 -15.44 -3.31
C VAL A 143 16.80 -15.20 -3.99
N VAL A 144 15.79 -16.00 -3.65
CA VAL A 144 14.43 -15.85 -4.19
C VAL A 144 13.52 -15.40 -3.05
N PHE A 145 12.80 -14.30 -3.27
CA PHE A 145 11.80 -13.79 -2.34
C PHE A 145 10.44 -14.37 -2.71
N GLU A 146 9.99 -15.35 -1.94
CA GLU A 146 8.65 -15.90 -2.09
C GLU A 146 7.62 -15.09 -1.28
N PRO A 147 6.38 -14.96 -1.78
CA PRO A 147 5.28 -14.39 -1.02
C PRO A 147 4.92 -15.29 0.16
N ASP A 148 4.46 -14.69 1.26
CA ASP A 148 3.98 -15.44 2.43
C ASP A 148 2.81 -16.38 2.07
N GLU A 149 2.79 -17.60 2.62
CA GLU A 149 1.84 -18.68 2.27
C GLU A 149 0.36 -18.31 2.53
N SER A 150 0.12 -17.29 3.36
CA SER A 150 -1.23 -16.76 3.66
C SER A 150 -1.74 -15.75 2.62
N ALA A 151 -0.88 -15.28 1.72
CA ALA A 151 -1.27 -14.41 0.61
C ALA A 151 -2.03 -15.27 -0.42
N ARG A 152 -3.36 -15.08 -0.49
CA ARG A 152 -4.27 -15.77 -1.43
C ARG A 152 -3.58 -15.99 -2.78
N SER A 153 -3.49 -17.25 -3.18
CA SER A 153 -2.99 -17.71 -4.49
C SER A 153 -3.53 -16.83 -5.63
N ARG A 154 -2.74 -15.81 -6.01
CA ARG A 154 -2.93 -15.03 -7.23
C ARG A 154 -2.03 -15.67 -8.27
N ARG A 155 -2.65 -16.10 -9.37
CA ARG A 155 -2.18 -17.05 -10.39
C ARG A 155 -0.83 -16.76 -11.09
N SER A 156 -0.07 -15.75 -10.70
CA SER A 156 1.15 -15.32 -11.41
C SER A 156 2.33 -14.94 -10.50
N ARG A 157 2.19 -15.04 -9.17
CA ARG A 157 3.24 -14.59 -8.24
C ARG A 157 4.45 -15.54 -8.18
N THR A 158 4.28 -16.77 -8.67
CA THR A 158 5.28 -17.84 -8.67
C THR A 158 6.26 -17.78 -9.86
N GLU A 159 6.04 -16.90 -10.83
CA GLU A 159 6.86 -16.85 -12.05
C GLU A 159 7.86 -15.69 -12.07
N PHE A 160 8.23 -15.13 -10.91
CA PHE A 160 9.46 -14.34 -10.83
C PHE A 160 10.68 -15.27 -10.74
N ARG A 161 10.82 -16.16 -11.73
CA ARG A 161 12.13 -16.66 -12.12
C ARG A 161 12.82 -15.45 -12.74
N GLY A 162 13.89 -14.99 -12.12
CA GLY A 162 14.72 -13.90 -12.62
C GLY A 162 15.36 -14.22 -13.97
N ASP A 163 14.58 -14.33 -15.03
CA ASP A 163 15.05 -14.09 -16.38
C ASP A 163 15.14 -12.59 -16.58
N ARG A 164 16.19 -12.09 -15.90
CA ARG A 164 16.84 -10.80 -15.95
C ARG A 164 16.22 -9.84 -16.95
N THR A 165 15.38 -8.93 -16.45
CA THR A 165 15.22 -7.63 -17.11
C THR A 165 16.64 -7.07 -17.32
N PRO A 166 17.10 -6.88 -18.58
CA PRO A 166 18.45 -6.43 -18.85
C PRO A 166 18.77 -5.18 -18.05
N ALA A 167 19.98 -5.07 -17.51
CA ALA A 167 20.37 -3.94 -16.66
C ALA A 167 20.08 -2.59 -17.33
N GLU A 168 20.19 -2.51 -18.66
CA GLU A 168 19.85 -1.34 -19.47
C GLU A 168 18.36 -0.96 -19.39
N ARG A 169 17.45 -1.94 -19.54
CA ARG A 169 15.99 -1.69 -19.37
C ARG A 169 15.66 -1.29 -17.94
N ARG A 170 16.32 -1.90 -16.95
CA ARG A 170 16.14 -1.49 -15.55
C ARG A 170 16.60 -0.06 -15.32
N ASN A 171 17.77 0.32 -15.82
CA ASN A 171 18.27 1.69 -15.70
C ASN A 171 17.34 2.68 -16.40
N GLN A 172 16.79 2.33 -17.56
CA GLN A 172 15.83 3.17 -18.28
C GLN A 172 14.53 3.37 -17.50
N VAL A 173 13.97 2.30 -16.93
CA VAL A 173 12.75 2.38 -16.10
C VAL A 173 13.02 3.10 -14.77
N SER A 174 14.17 2.86 -14.13
CA SER A 174 14.58 3.59 -12.92
C SER A 174 14.78 5.07 -13.19
N GLN A 175 15.33 5.45 -14.34
CA GLN A 175 15.48 6.85 -14.73
C GLN A 175 14.12 7.50 -14.99
N LEU A 176 13.23 6.82 -15.72
CA LEU A 176 11.84 7.26 -15.93
C LEU A 176 11.11 7.44 -14.59
N LEU A 177 11.27 6.50 -13.65
CA LEU A 177 10.71 6.60 -12.31
C LEU A 177 11.29 7.79 -11.53
N ALA A 178 12.60 8.01 -11.59
CA ALA A 178 13.27 9.12 -10.90
C ALA A 178 12.87 10.49 -11.46
N ASP A 179 12.55 10.57 -12.76
CA ASP A 179 12.09 11.78 -13.41
C ASP A 179 10.61 12.04 -13.07
N VAL A 180 9.74 11.01 -13.18
CA VAL A 180 8.32 11.11 -12.79
C VAL A 180 8.14 11.41 -11.31
N THR A 181 8.94 10.79 -10.43
CA THR A 181 8.86 11.04 -8.98
C THR A 181 9.24 12.48 -8.65
N ARG A 182 10.21 13.07 -9.36
CA ARG A 182 10.58 14.49 -9.19
C ARG A 182 9.48 15.45 -9.61
N GLU A 183 8.71 15.10 -10.64
CA GLU A 183 7.58 15.91 -11.10
C GLU A 183 6.33 15.79 -10.22
N VAL A 184 6.12 14.63 -9.57
CA VAL A 184 4.98 14.38 -8.68
C VAL A 184 5.18 15.01 -7.30
N VAL A 185 6.42 15.02 -6.78
CA VAL A 185 6.75 15.58 -5.45
C VAL A 185 6.92 17.12 -5.48
N SER A 186 6.97 17.73 -6.66
CA SER A 186 7.06 19.20 -6.85
C SER A 186 5.71 19.88 -7.03
#